data_AF-A0A378HZ67-F1
#
_entry.id   AF-A0A378HZ67-F1
#
_cell.length_a   1.000
_cell.length_b   1.000
_cell.length_c   1.000
_cell.angle_alpha   90.00
_cell.angle_beta   90.00
_cell.angle_gamma   90.00
#
_symmetry.space_group_name_H-M   'P 1'
#
loop_
_entity.id
_entity.type
_entity.pdbx_description
1 polymer ?
#
loop_
_entity_poly.entity_id
_entity_poly.type
_entity_poly.pdbx_seq_one_letter_code
_entity_poly.pdbx_strand_id
1 'polypeptide(L)'
;MKKLFAHVAFLLAVQPAYTMPCSFDETKQCSLVRNILTDQNEEGLNYYAPTNYDHRKSGEINVYDATFVSRYCDEVNAPGQLQLMATKVNNNYWKAGEIMTRRNLTSPPYNAPVDSAVWDTSTLTHGYLEVVAKLPRCETSDDGLCETRTNPVSYHSGLWPAIWLLPANDTQWPTNGEIDIMEAYPKNTSFDVSTAALHFNGKDPSCNGGDCRGPGYRLVSYKDTAKLYSRFHKWGFEWAKDSQSTKNGYIITGYFDNKKIWGPLKTDSLPADGANALSRGFNAQEGGYYLIVNLAIGGPYAGPPNPHMKTASMFVQSIKSYKVVAPTVCKPPVNISSSYSKDKKSITLKWQKPEGSLPITNYQVRNWQEQPLWEGKELTWTETTLPGKSGRYTYYLNARCGDELSELVKYAVIIP
;
A
#
# COMPACT_ATOMS: atom_id res chain seq x y z
N MET A 1 55.09 2.58 28.97
CA MET A 1 54.14 2.02 27.99
C MET A 1 52.80 2.74 28.10
N LYS A 2 52.55 3.76 27.28
CA LYS A 2 51.24 4.42 27.16
C LYS A 2 50.57 3.84 25.90
N LYS A 3 49.45 3.12 26.05
CA LYS A 3 48.66 2.64 24.91
C LYS A 3 47.69 3.73 24.48
N LEU A 4 47.86 4.20 23.25
CA LEU A 4 46.96 5.11 22.54
C LEU A 4 45.72 4.30 22.12
N PHE A 5 44.52 4.69 22.55
CA PHE A 5 43.27 4.20 21.99
C PHE A 5 42.83 5.15 20.87
N ALA A 6 42.98 4.71 19.62
CA ALA A 6 42.40 5.38 18.48
C ALA A 6 40.89 5.08 18.44
N HIS A 7 40.05 6.09 18.66
CA HIS A 7 38.62 6.03 18.36
C HIS A 7 38.44 6.13 16.85
N VAL A 8 38.08 5.03 16.21
CA VAL A 8 37.62 5.03 14.82
C VAL A 8 36.14 5.43 14.85
N ALA A 9 35.85 6.68 14.51
CA ALA A 9 34.49 7.13 14.26
C ALA A 9 34.01 6.54 12.92
N PHE A 10 33.08 5.59 12.98
CA PHE A 10 32.34 5.16 11.80
C PHE A 10 31.37 6.28 11.39
N LEU A 11 31.76 7.05 10.38
CA LEU A 11 30.83 7.89 9.63
C LEU A 11 29.87 6.97 8.88
N LEU A 12 28.65 6.81 9.40
CA LEU A 12 27.52 6.25 8.67
C LEU A 12 27.27 7.15 7.45
N ALA A 13 27.66 6.68 6.27
CA ALA A 13 27.27 7.28 5.01
C ALA A 13 25.74 7.15 4.89
N VAL A 14 25.02 8.24 5.12
CA VAL A 14 23.60 8.34 4.83
C VAL A 14 23.45 8.21 3.31
N GLN A 15 23.01 7.04 2.84
CA GLN A 15 22.65 6.88 1.43
C GLN A 15 21.51 7.88 1.13
N PRO A 16 21.57 8.62 0.02
CA PRO A 16 20.48 9.49 -0.36
C PRO A 16 19.22 8.64 -0.53
N ALA A 17 18.16 8.99 0.20
CA ALA A 17 16.86 8.34 0.03
C ALA A 17 16.36 8.65 -1.38
N TYR A 18 16.48 7.69 -2.29
CA TYR A 18 15.92 7.79 -3.63
C TYR A 18 14.39 7.75 -3.51
N THR A 19 13.75 8.90 -3.71
CA THR A 19 12.30 9.01 -3.79
C THR A 19 11.88 8.79 -5.23
N MET A 20 11.01 7.82 -5.48
CA MET A 20 10.46 7.52 -6.81
C MET A 20 9.00 7.98 -6.89
N PRO A 21 8.42 8.19 -8.08
CA PRO A 21 6.97 8.38 -8.20
C PRO A 21 6.20 7.28 -7.48
N CYS A 22 5.20 7.65 -6.69
CA CYS A 22 4.35 6.67 -6.01
C CYS A 22 3.57 5.87 -7.05
N SER A 23 3.60 4.53 -6.98
CA SER A 23 2.90 3.71 -7.98
C SER A 23 1.38 3.92 -7.96
N PHE A 24 0.82 4.32 -6.82
CA PHE A 24 -0.61 4.55 -6.61
C PHE A 24 -1.06 5.98 -6.96
N ASP A 25 -0.12 6.92 -7.14
CA ASP A 25 -0.39 8.32 -7.46
C ASP A 25 0.88 8.96 -8.04
N GLU A 26 0.99 9.01 -9.36
CA GLU A 26 2.17 9.53 -10.06
C GLU A 26 2.43 11.02 -9.81
N THR A 27 1.47 11.74 -9.21
CA THR A 27 1.66 13.14 -8.81
C THR A 27 2.44 13.28 -7.50
N LYS A 28 2.64 12.18 -6.76
CA LYS A 28 3.34 12.12 -5.49
C LYS A 28 4.67 11.37 -5.63
N GLN A 29 5.51 11.52 -4.62
CA GLN A 29 6.79 10.83 -4.51
C GLN A 29 6.83 9.99 -3.24
N CYS A 30 7.37 8.79 -3.35
CA CYS A 30 7.40 7.79 -2.31
C CYS A 30 8.84 7.32 -2.08
N SER A 31 9.18 7.12 -0.81
CA SER A 31 10.37 6.38 -0.41
C SER A 31 9.94 5.20 0.44
N LEU A 32 10.46 4.00 0.15
CA LEU A 32 10.20 2.83 0.96
C LEU A 32 10.80 3.07 2.35
N VAL A 33 9.97 2.92 3.39
CA VAL A 33 10.39 3.09 4.79
C VAL A 33 10.60 1.73 5.43
N ARG A 34 9.69 0.78 5.18
CA ARG A 34 9.78 -0.61 5.66
C ARG A 34 9.16 -1.58 4.66
N ASN A 35 9.80 -2.71 4.46
CA ASN A 35 9.17 -3.94 4.01
C ASN A 35 8.85 -4.80 5.24
N ILE A 36 7.61 -4.76 5.71
CA ILE A 36 7.18 -5.33 7.00
C ILE A 36 7.46 -6.84 7.07
N LEU A 37 7.40 -7.56 5.94
CA LEU A 37 7.59 -9.01 5.93
C LEU A 37 9.06 -9.45 5.95
N THR A 38 9.99 -8.59 5.54
CA THR A 38 11.42 -8.97 5.36
C THR A 38 12.38 -8.16 6.20
N ASP A 39 12.05 -6.92 6.52
CA ASP A 39 12.92 -6.06 7.31
C ASP A 39 12.88 -6.49 8.78
N GLN A 40 14.00 -6.26 9.46
CA GLN A 40 14.13 -6.50 10.89
C GLN A 40 14.56 -5.19 11.58
N ASN A 41 14.19 -5.03 12.84
CA ASN A 41 14.73 -3.95 13.66
C ASN A 41 16.20 -4.24 14.06
N GLU A 42 16.82 -3.34 14.82
CA GLU A 42 18.21 -3.47 15.27
C GLU A 42 18.46 -4.70 16.17
N GLU A 43 17.40 -5.25 16.76
CA GLU A 43 17.43 -6.45 17.60
C GLU A 43 17.17 -7.74 16.80
N GLY A 44 16.97 -7.65 15.48
CA GLY A 44 16.66 -8.79 14.62
C GLY A 44 15.20 -9.26 14.66
N LEU A 45 14.29 -8.47 15.24
CA LEU A 45 12.86 -8.79 15.30
C LEU A 45 12.16 -8.38 13.99
N ASN A 46 11.27 -9.23 13.49
CA ASN A 46 10.38 -8.89 12.37
C ASN A 46 9.32 -7.88 12.81
N TYR A 47 8.76 -7.12 11.87
CA TYR A 47 7.71 -6.13 12.14
C TYR A 47 6.28 -6.70 12.20
N TYR A 48 6.15 -8.02 12.26
CA TYR A 48 4.89 -8.73 12.43
C TYR A 48 5.09 -9.99 13.27
N ALA A 49 4.04 -10.44 13.93
CA ALA A 49 3.96 -11.78 14.49
C ALA A 49 2.59 -12.43 14.18
N PRO A 50 2.58 -13.74 13.92
CA PRO A 50 1.35 -14.51 13.86
C PRO A 50 0.73 -14.70 15.25
N THR A 51 -0.60 -14.69 15.35
CA THR A 51 -1.32 -14.66 16.63
C THR A 51 -2.01 -16.00 16.97
N ASN A 52 -2.17 -16.24 18.26
CA ASN A 52 -3.02 -17.29 18.85
C ASN A 52 -4.21 -16.63 19.57
N TYR A 53 -5.16 -16.13 18.78
CA TYR A 53 -6.24 -15.27 19.27
C TYR A 53 -7.64 -15.84 18.99
N ASP A 54 -8.50 -15.87 20.01
CA ASP A 54 -9.90 -16.32 19.88
C ASP A 54 -10.81 -15.16 19.44
N HIS A 55 -11.06 -15.10 18.13
CA HIS A 55 -11.87 -14.05 17.50
C HIS A 55 -13.38 -14.30 17.55
N ARG A 56 -13.85 -15.44 18.08
CA ARG A 56 -15.29 -15.80 18.07
C ARG A 56 -16.21 -14.81 18.80
N LYS A 57 -15.63 -13.83 19.51
CA LYS A 57 -16.35 -12.71 20.11
C LYS A 57 -17.07 -11.82 19.08
N SER A 58 -16.63 -11.82 17.82
CA SER A 58 -17.25 -11.04 16.72
C SER A 58 -18.23 -11.86 15.85
N GLY A 59 -18.45 -13.14 16.20
CA GLY A 59 -19.44 -14.01 15.57
C GLY A 59 -18.91 -14.97 14.50
N GLU A 60 -17.61 -14.89 14.19
CA GLU A 60 -16.88 -15.88 13.39
C GLU A 60 -16.78 -17.22 14.12
N ILE A 61 -16.43 -18.27 13.38
CA ILE A 61 -16.32 -19.64 13.90
C ILE A 61 -14.89 -20.18 13.92
N ASN A 62 -13.89 -19.32 13.69
CA ASN A 62 -12.48 -19.67 13.76
C ASN A 62 -11.80 -19.14 15.02
N VAL A 63 -10.75 -19.86 15.44
CA VAL A 63 -9.71 -19.36 16.35
C VAL A 63 -8.43 -19.19 15.54
N TYR A 64 -7.74 -18.07 15.73
CA TYR A 64 -6.43 -17.87 15.10
C TYR A 64 -5.37 -18.69 15.83
N ASP A 65 -4.54 -19.35 15.04
CA ASP A 65 -3.46 -20.19 15.50
C ASP A 65 -2.23 -19.87 14.65
N ALA A 66 -1.13 -19.52 15.32
CA ALA A 66 0.08 -19.03 14.69
C ALA A 66 0.69 -20.07 13.74
N THR A 67 0.41 -21.37 13.93
CA THR A 67 0.90 -22.42 13.01
C THR A 67 0.20 -22.40 11.65
N PHE A 68 -0.88 -21.63 11.50
CA PHE A 68 -1.61 -21.43 10.24
C PHE A 68 -1.11 -20.24 9.44
N VAL A 69 0.00 -19.64 9.87
CA VAL A 69 0.79 -18.69 9.09
C VAL A 69 2.11 -19.35 8.75
N SER A 70 2.37 -19.58 7.46
CA SER A 70 3.61 -20.18 6.98
C SER A 70 4.28 -19.29 5.95
N ARG A 71 5.61 -19.44 5.82
CA ARG A 71 6.32 -18.80 4.71
C ARG A 71 5.93 -19.49 3.41
N TYR A 72 5.74 -18.67 2.38
CA TYR A 72 5.44 -19.10 1.04
C TYR A 72 6.46 -18.48 0.07
N CYS A 73 6.73 -19.18 -1.03
CA CYS A 73 7.51 -18.66 -2.15
C CYS A 73 6.88 -19.22 -3.43
N ASP A 74 6.45 -18.34 -4.34
CA ASP A 74 5.91 -18.74 -5.63
C ASP A 74 6.99 -18.95 -6.70
N GLU A 75 8.27 -18.94 -6.32
CA GLU A 75 9.46 -19.02 -7.18
C GLU A 75 9.58 -17.91 -8.25
N VAL A 76 8.58 -17.03 -8.34
CA VAL A 76 8.49 -15.91 -9.29
C VAL A 76 8.80 -14.58 -8.61
N ASN A 77 8.47 -14.42 -7.33
CA ASN A 77 8.67 -13.18 -6.58
C ASN A 77 9.68 -13.36 -5.43
N ALA A 78 10.29 -12.25 -5.02
CA ALA A 78 11.33 -12.19 -3.98
C ALA A 78 10.91 -12.88 -2.65
N PRO A 79 11.88 -13.34 -1.82
CA PRO A 79 11.59 -14.07 -0.58
C PRO A 79 10.81 -13.21 0.43
N GLY A 80 10.04 -13.87 1.31
CA GLY A 80 9.32 -13.21 2.42
C GLY A 80 7.80 -13.19 2.32
N GLN A 81 7.19 -14.03 1.47
CA GLN A 81 5.73 -14.10 1.35
C GLN A 81 5.14 -14.98 2.44
N LEU A 82 3.85 -14.78 2.74
CA LEU A 82 3.11 -15.55 3.73
C LEU A 82 1.92 -16.25 3.09
N GLN A 83 1.62 -17.45 3.59
CA GLN A 83 0.36 -18.15 3.39
C GLN A 83 -0.40 -18.15 4.71
N LEU A 84 -1.63 -17.63 4.69
CA LEU A 84 -2.58 -17.70 5.79
C LEU A 84 -3.59 -18.78 5.44
N MET A 85 -3.53 -19.89 6.17
CA MET A 85 -4.38 -21.05 5.95
C MET A 85 -5.63 -20.97 6.83
N ALA A 86 -6.69 -21.66 6.43
CA ALA A 86 -7.82 -22.01 7.26
C ALA A 86 -8.13 -23.50 7.10
N THR A 87 -8.42 -24.19 8.21
CA THR A 87 -8.73 -25.62 8.21
C THR A 87 -9.92 -25.93 9.10
N LYS A 88 -10.83 -26.73 8.56
CA LYS A 88 -12.00 -27.26 9.27
C LYS A 88 -11.54 -28.26 10.31
N VAL A 89 -11.82 -27.98 11.58
CA VAL A 89 -11.62 -28.94 12.67
C VAL A 89 -12.87 -29.79 12.84
N ASN A 90 -14.04 -29.15 12.81
CA ASN A 90 -15.35 -29.79 12.73
C ASN A 90 -16.37 -28.81 12.11
N ASN A 91 -17.65 -29.19 12.05
CA ASN A 91 -18.69 -28.38 11.39
C ASN A 91 -18.90 -26.97 11.98
N ASN A 92 -18.53 -26.75 13.25
CA ASN A 92 -18.75 -25.50 13.96
C ASN A 92 -17.44 -24.80 14.37
N TYR A 93 -16.29 -25.33 13.95
CA TYR A 93 -15.00 -24.84 14.42
C TYR A 93 -13.91 -24.96 13.36
N TRP A 94 -13.23 -23.84 13.15
CA TRP A 94 -12.11 -23.69 12.25
C TRP A 94 -10.88 -23.17 12.99
N LYS A 95 -9.71 -23.49 12.46
CA LYS A 95 -8.47 -22.76 12.77
C LYS A 95 -8.05 -21.96 11.56
N ALA A 96 -7.49 -20.77 11.78
CA ALA A 96 -7.01 -19.94 10.69
C ALA A 96 -5.77 -19.10 11.05
N GLY A 97 -5.13 -18.51 10.05
CA GLY A 97 -3.98 -17.63 10.21
C GLY A 97 -4.36 -16.14 10.31
N GLU A 98 -3.64 -15.44 11.17
CA GLU A 98 -3.66 -13.98 11.34
C GLU A 98 -2.25 -13.50 11.65
N ILE A 99 -1.90 -12.32 11.15
CA ILE A 99 -0.72 -11.58 11.58
C ILE A 99 -1.10 -10.18 12.05
N MET A 100 -0.33 -9.66 13.00
CA MET A 100 -0.45 -8.29 13.49
C MET A 100 0.94 -7.62 13.57
N THR A 101 0.96 -6.29 13.57
CA THR A 101 2.19 -5.48 13.66
C THR A 101 2.32 -4.69 14.98
N ARG A 102 1.56 -5.08 16.01
CA ARG A 102 1.48 -4.34 17.28
C ARG A 102 2.47 -4.80 18.35
N ARG A 103 2.56 -4.02 19.42
CA ARG A 103 3.24 -4.41 20.66
C ARG A 103 2.49 -5.50 21.44
N ASN A 104 3.22 -6.19 22.32
CA ASN A 104 2.72 -7.13 23.33
C ASN A 104 1.99 -8.36 22.77
N LEU A 105 2.32 -8.81 21.57
CA LEU A 105 1.67 -9.97 20.94
C LEU A 105 1.95 -11.29 21.67
N THR A 106 3.06 -11.42 22.39
CA THR A 106 3.41 -12.62 23.17
C THR A 106 2.61 -12.77 24.47
N SER A 107 1.80 -11.78 24.83
CA SER A 107 0.94 -11.80 26.03
C SER A 107 -0.53 -12.11 25.67
N PRO A 108 -1.35 -12.57 26.65
CA PRO A 108 -2.79 -12.67 26.45
C PRO A 108 -3.41 -11.35 26.00
N PRO A 109 -4.43 -11.38 25.12
CA PRO A 109 -5.09 -12.57 24.59
C PRO A 109 -4.44 -13.16 23.33
N TYR A 110 -3.39 -12.53 22.79
CA TYR A 110 -2.82 -12.87 21.48
C TYR A 110 -1.85 -14.04 21.52
N ASN A 111 -1.09 -14.21 22.61
CA ASN A 111 -0.21 -15.35 22.87
C ASN A 111 0.64 -15.80 21.66
N ALA A 112 1.16 -14.86 20.87
CA ALA A 112 2.04 -15.14 19.75
C ALA A 112 3.28 -15.92 20.23
N PRO A 113 3.79 -16.87 19.42
CA PRO A 113 4.95 -17.68 19.81
C PRO A 113 6.29 -16.95 19.68
N VAL A 114 6.30 -15.78 19.04
CA VAL A 114 7.49 -14.98 18.76
C VAL A 114 7.21 -13.50 19.02
N ASP A 115 8.22 -12.79 19.52
CA ASP A 115 8.18 -11.34 19.61
C ASP A 115 8.29 -10.69 18.22
N SER A 116 7.75 -9.48 18.11
CA SER A 116 7.86 -8.64 16.92
C SER A 116 8.16 -7.21 17.30
N ALA A 117 8.91 -6.52 16.43
CA ALA A 117 8.97 -5.08 16.42
C ALA A 117 7.59 -4.51 16.03
N VAL A 118 7.32 -3.29 16.48
CA VAL A 118 6.07 -2.59 16.19
C VAL A 118 6.17 -1.87 14.85
N TRP A 119 5.11 -1.98 14.06
CA TRP A 119 4.82 -1.05 12.98
C TRP A 119 3.40 -0.50 13.16
N ASP A 120 3.25 0.81 13.04
CA ASP A 120 1.96 1.51 13.06
C ASP A 120 2.04 2.83 12.27
N THR A 121 0.87 3.47 12.07
CA THR A 121 0.76 4.69 11.26
C THR A 121 1.44 5.92 11.86
N SER A 122 1.75 5.96 13.16
CA SER A 122 2.43 7.10 13.80
C SER A 122 3.89 7.26 13.37
N THR A 123 4.47 6.20 12.78
CA THR A 123 5.82 6.23 12.20
C THR A 123 5.97 7.27 11.08
N LEU A 124 4.85 7.73 10.48
CA LEU A 124 4.84 8.66 9.36
C LEU A 124 3.70 9.69 9.50
N THR A 125 4.02 10.97 9.30
CA THR A 125 3.02 12.05 9.23
C THR A 125 2.22 12.05 7.93
N HIS A 126 2.84 11.58 6.85
CA HIS A 126 2.21 11.30 5.55
C HIS A 126 2.76 9.97 5.04
N GLY A 127 1.95 8.93 5.14
CA GLY A 127 2.34 7.56 4.84
C GLY A 127 1.40 6.89 3.84
N TYR A 128 1.92 5.84 3.22
CA TYR A 128 1.15 4.89 2.41
C TYR A 128 1.49 3.47 2.81
N LEU A 129 0.47 2.68 3.14
CA LEU A 129 0.57 1.25 3.37
C LEU A 129 0.11 0.53 2.10
N GLU A 130 0.92 -0.43 1.66
CA GLU A 130 0.67 -1.29 0.52
C GLU A 130 0.64 -2.75 0.99
N VAL A 131 -0.43 -3.47 0.71
CA VAL A 131 -0.53 -4.91 0.90
C VAL A 131 -0.82 -5.56 -0.44
N VAL A 132 0.12 -6.38 -0.93
CA VAL A 132 -0.10 -7.19 -2.13
C VAL A 132 -0.54 -8.57 -1.71
N ALA A 133 -1.80 -8.91 -1.97
CA ALA A 133 -2.39 -10.18 -1.54
C ALA A 133 -3.28 -10.80 -2.62
N LYS A 134 -3.33 -12.13 -2.63
CA LYS A 134 -4.29 -12.93 -3.40
C LYS A 134 -5.29 -13.48 -2.41
N LEU A 135 -6.56 -13.10 -2.58
CA LEU A 135 -7.63 -13.49 -1.66
C LEU A 135 -7.83 -15.01 -1.63
N PRO A 136 -8.39 -15.54 -0.52
CA PRO A 136 -8.46 -16.96 -0.31
C PRO A 136 -9.33 -17.66 -1.35
N ARG A 137 -8.90 -18.87 -1.68
CA ARG A 137 -9.70 -19.86 -2.40
C ARG A 137 -9.77 -21.14 -1.59
N CYS A 138 -10.80 -21.95 -1.83
CA CYS A 138 -10.84 -23.30 -1.29
C CYS A 138 -9.68 -24.12 -1.87
N GLU A 139 -9.02 -24.91 -1.04
CA GLU A 139 -7.91 -25.78 -1.47
C GLU A 139 -8.31 -27.24 -1.48
N THR A 140 -9.07 -27.69 -0.47
CA THR A 140 -9.55 -29.08 -0.41
C THR A 140 -11.00 -29.15 0.03
N SER A 141 -11.72 -30.15 -0.49
CA SER A 141 -13.07 -30.53 -0.04
C SER A 141 -13.20 -32.04 0.15
N ASP A 142 -14.25 -32.52 0.83
CA ASP A 142 -14.51 -33.97 0.95
C ASP A 142 -14.97 -34.63 -0.36
N ASP A 143 -15.47 -33.85 -1.30
CA ASP A 143 -15.95 -34.28 -2.61
C ASP A 143 -14.98 -33.99 -3.77
N GLY A 144 -13.81 -33.40 -3.48
CA GLY A 144 -12.75 -33.11 -4.45
C GLY A 144 -13.03 -31.92 -5.39
N LEU A 145 -14.11 -31.17 -5.19
CA LEU A 145 -14.47 -30.07 -6.08
C LEU A 145 -13.57 -28.84 -5.97
N CYS A 146 -12.94 -28.59 -4.82
CA CYS A 146 -11.97 -27.49 -4.67
C CYS A 146 -10.68 -27.71 -5.47
N GLU A 147 -10.29 -28.95 -5.62
CA GLU A 147 -9.08 -29.41 -6.29
C GLU A 147 -9.22 -29.38 -7.82
N THR A 148 -10.46 -29.31 -8.32
CA THR A 148 -10.73 -29.16 -9.74
C THR A 148 -10.27 -27.80 -10.26
N ARG A 149 -9.99 -27.72 -11.57
CA ARG A 149 -9.65 -26.45 -12.22
C ARG A 149 -10.75 -25.41 -12.13
N THR A 150 -12.01 -25.83 -12.01
CA THR A 150 -13.16 -24.92 -11.96
C THR A 150 -13.35 -24.27 -10.59
N ASN A 151 -12.90 -24.92 -9.50
CA ASN A 151 -12.95 -24.46 -8.11
C ASN A 151 -14.17 -23.53 -7.84
N PRO A 152 -15.36 -24.13 -7.74
CA PRO A 152 -16.61 -23.39 -7.87
C PRO A 152 -16.75 -22.31 -6.80
N VAL A 153 -17.21 -21.12 -7.19
CA VAL A 153 -17.37 -19.97 -6.29
C VAL A 153 -18.19 -20.29 -5.03
N SER A 154 -19.15 -21.22 -5.12
CA SER A 154 -19.95 -21.67 -3.98
C SER A 154 -19.13 -22.33 -2.85
N TYR A 155 -17.93 -22.84 -3.13
CA TYR A 155 -17.01 -23.41 -2.12
C TYR A 155 -16.26 -22.32 -1.36
N HIS A 156 -16.35 -21.07 -1.79
CA HIS A 156 -15.78 -19.94 -1.09
C HIS A 156 -16.75 -19.30 -0.07
N SER A 157 -18.01 -19.76 0.00
CA SER A 157 -18.96 -19.29 1.03
C SER A 157 -18.33 -19.35 2.41
N GLY A 158 -18.60 -18.35 3.23
CA GLY A 158 -18.06 -18.21 4.59
C GLY A 158 -16.59 -17.76 4.69
N LEU A 159 -15.83 -17.67 3.59
CA LEU A 159 -14.51 -17.05 3.63
C LEU A 159 -14.62 -15.53 3.85
N TRP A 160 -13.84 -15.00 4.78
CA TRP A 160 -13.81 -13.58 5.14
C TRP A 160 -12.36 -13.09 5.36
N PRO A 161 -11.60 -12.88 4.28
CA PRO A 161 -10.31 -12.17 4.37
C PRO A 161 -10.51 -10.70 4.76
N ALA A 162 -9.58 -10.17 5.55
CA ALA A 162 -9.53 -8.74 5.85
C ALA A 162 -8.09 -8.20 5.91
N ILE A 163 -7.96 -6.92 5.54
CA ILE A 163 -6.78 -6.06 5.71
C ILE A 163 -7.30 -4.79 6.37
N TRP A 164 -6.96 -4.58 7.63
CA TRP A 164 -7.63 -3.59 8.46
C TRP A 164 -6.69 -3.10 9.56
N LEU A 165 -7.08 -2.02 10.20
CA LEU A 165 -6.26 -1.34 11.19
C LEU A 165 -7.04 -1.08 12.48
N LEU A 166 -6.36 -1.34 13.59
CA LEU A 166 -6.83 -0.98 14.94
C LEU A 166 -5.84 -0.04 15.63
N PRO A 167 -6.31 0.84 16.53
CA PRO A 167 -5.47 1.78 17.25
C PRO A 167 -4.58 1.04 18.27
N ALA A 168 -3.34 1.48 18.42
CA ALA A 168 -2.36 0.87 19.33
C ALA A 168 -2.80 0.88 20.81
N ASN A 169 -3.58 1.89 21.21
CA ASN A 169 -4.16 1.97 22.54
C ASN A 169 -5.33 0.98 22.70
N ASP A 170 -5.17 0.01 23.61
CA ASP A 170 -6.20 -0.97 24.00
C ASP A 170 -7.34 -0.33 24.82
N THR A 171 -8.21 0.40 24.14
CA THR A 171 -9.44 0.96 24.69
C THR A 171 -10.65 0.11 24.30
N GLN A 172 -11.79 0.32 24.97
CA GLN A 172 -13.03 -0.36 24.60
C GLN A 172 -13.40 -0.02 23.15
N TRP A 173 -13.36 -1.02 22.27
CA TRP A 173 -13.78 -0.87 20.88
C TRP A 173 -15.26 -0.44 20.78
N PRO A 174 -15.62 0.53 19.89
CA PRO A 174 -14.81 1.17 18.85
C PRO A 174 -14.33 2.59 19.23
N THR A 175 -14.02 2.85 20.50
CA THR A 175 -13.76 4.22 21.00
C THR A 175 -12.64 4.93 20.24
N ASN A 176 -11.60 4.23 19.82
CA ASN A 176 -10.50 4.83 19.08
C ASN A 176 -10.56 4.53 17.57
N GLY A 177 -11.72 4.14 17.07
CA GLY A 177 -11.95 3.84 15.67
C GLY A 177 -11.42 2.48 15.20
N GLU A 178 -11.83 2.09 14.01
CA GLU A 178 -11.33 0.97 13.20
C GLU A 178 -11.31 1.42 11.73
N ILE A 179 -10.34 0.93 10.97
CA ILE A 179 -10.21 1.26 9.55
C ILE A 179 -10.07 -0.04 8.74
N ASP A 180 -11.13 -0.41 8.04
CA ASP A 180 -11.10 -1.56 7.14
C ASP A 180 -10.70 -1.09 5.74
N ILE A 181 -9.45 -1.40 5.38
CA ILE A 181 -8.91 -1.06 4.06
C ILE A 181 -9.55 -1.97 3.01
N MET A 182 -9.69 -3.25 3.35
CA MET A 182 -10.34 -4.25 2.52
C MET A 182 -10.94 -5.35 3.39
N GLU A 183 -12.21 -5.61 3.17
CA GLU A 183 -12.85 -6.89 3.47
C GLU A 183 -13.46 -7.46 2.19
N ALA A 184 -13.61 -8.77 2.13
CA ALA A 184 -14.37 -9.40 1.05
C ALA A 184 -15.07 -10.65 1.56
N TYR A 185 -16.28 -10.89 1.06
CA TYR A 185 -17.03 -12.11 1.37
C TYR A 185 -17.97 -12.48 0.23
N PRO A 186 -18.04 -13.76 -0.17
CA PRO A 186 -18.82 -14.20 -1.34
C PRO A 186 -20.30 -14.43 -1.07
N LYS A 187 -20.81 -14.25 0.16
CA LYS A 187 -22.21 -14.55 0.56
C LYS A 187 -23.26 -14.15 -0.47
N ASN A 188 -23.13 -12.95 -1.03
CA ASN A 188 -24.05 -12.40 -2.04
C ASN A 188 -23.32 -11.94 -3.30
N THR A 189 -22.07 -12.35 -3.49
CA THR A 189 -21.20 -11.85 -4.54
C THR A 189 -20.51 -13.00 -5.23
N SER A 190 -19.89 -12.69 -6.35
CA SER A 190 -19.16 -13.68 -7.12
C SER A 190 -17.73 -13.85 -6.60
N PHE A 191 -17.44 -13.37 -5.38
CA PHE A 191 -16.10 -13.11 -4.82
C PHE A 191 -15.25 -12.15 -5.65
N ASP A 192 -15.93 -11.22 -6.31
CA ASP A 192 -15.40 -10.15 -7.17
C ASP A 192 -15.65 -8.76 -6.56
N VAL A 193 -16.14 -8.70 -5.32
CA VAL A 193 -16.44 -7.46 -4.59
C VAL A 193 -15.66 -7.39 -3.30
N SER A 194 -15.06 -6.24 -3.05
CA SER A 194 -14.43 -5.87 -1.78
C SER A 194 -15.12 -4.64 -1.17
N THR A 195 -15.01 -4.48 0.13
CA THR A 195 -15.57 -3.37 0.89
C THR A 195 -14.50 -2.66 1.71
N ALA A 196 -14.74 -1.38 1.98
CA ALA A 196 -13.97 -0.60 2.95
C ALA A 196 -14.94 0.16 3.86
N ALA A 197 -14.61 0.21 5.15
CA ALA A 197 -15.46 0.78 6.18
C ALA A 197 -14.64 1.44 7.29
N LEU A 198 -15.30 2.26 8.09
CA LEU A 198 -14.77 2.83 9.32
C LEU A 198 -15.75 2.53 10.46
N HIS A 199 -15.26 2.08 11.61
CA HIS A 199 -16.13 1.83 12.77
C HIS A 199 -15.86 2.85 13.88
N PHE A 200 -16.92 3.42 14.42
CA PHE A 200 -16.87 4.39 15.52
C PHE A 200 -18.25 4.47 16.19
N ASN A 201 -18.34 5.08 17.36
CA ASN A 201 -19.61 5.16 18.08
C ASN A 201 -20.60 6.14 17.42
N GLY A 202 -21.88 5.78 17.46
CA GLY A 202 -22.99 6.70 17.24
C GLY A 202 -23.75 6.40 15.95
N LYS A 203 -24.99 6.90 15.91
CA LYS A 203 -25.93 6.59 14.83
C LYS A 203 -25.79 7.56 13.67
N ASP A 204 -25.77 7.04 12.45
CA ASP A 204 -25.75 7.85 11.24
C ASP A 204 -26.47 7.13 10.08
N PRO A 205 -27.18 7.84 9.18
CA PRO A 205 -27.78 7.26 7.98
C PRO A 205 -26.78 6.47 7.11
N SER A 206 -25.52 6.89 7.05
CA SER A 206 -24.44 6.22 6.29
C SER A 206 -24.08 4.84 6.85
N CYS A 207 -24.52 4.54 8.07
CA CYS A 207 -24.32 3.28 8.79
C CYS A 207 -25.59 2.42 8.79
N ASN A 208 -26.37 2.47 7.69
CA ASN A 208 -27.72 1.92 7.55
C ASN A 208 -28.75 2.50 8.54
N GLY A 209 -28.55 3.74 8.98
CA GLY A 209 -29.34 4.34 10.07
C GLY A 209 -29.10 3.71 11.45
N GLY A 210 -28.14 2.80 11.55
CA GLY A 210 -27.73 2.13 12.78
C GLY A 210 -26.53 2.81 13.44
N ASP A 211 -26.04 2.20 14.52
CA ASP A 211 -24.79 2.59 15.17
C ASP A 211 -23.59 2.20 14.29
N CYS A 212 -22.75 3.16 13.92
CA CYS A 212 -21.57 2.99 13.09
C CYS A 212 -20.54 2.02 13.68
N ARG A 213 -20.71 1.59 14.94
CA ARG A 213 -19.98 0.48 15.53
C ARG A 213 -20.19 -0.84 14.77
N GLY A 214 -21.42 -1.15 14.37
CA GLY A 214 -21.76 -2.48 13.82
C GLY A 214 -21.61 -2.54 12.29
N PRO A 215 -22.57 -1.99 11.51
CA PRO A 215 -22.51 -1.99 10.05
C PRO A 215 -21.38 -1.17 9.43
N GLY A 216 -20.68 -0.37 10.23
CA GLY A 216 -19.64 0.56 9.79
C GLY A 216 -20.20 1.78 9.05
N TYR A 217 -19.42 2.86 9.04
CA TYR A 217 -19.52 3.92 8.04
C TYR A 217 -18.92 3.41 6.74
N ARG A 218 -19.77 3.13 5.76
CA ARG A 218 -19.34 2.51 4.50
C ARG A 218 -18.66 3.52 3.59
N LEU A 219 -17.41 3.23 3.20
CA LEU A 219 -16.65 4.05 2.27
C LEU A 219 -16.94 3.65 0.82
N VAL A 220 -16.80 2.35 0.51
CA VAL A 220 -17.05 1.84 -0.84
C VAL A 220 -17.35 0.34 -0.82
N SER A 221 -18.11 -0.10 -1.82
CA SER A 221 -18.08 -1.48 -2.34
C SER A 221 -17.48 -1.44 -3.75
N TYR A 222 -16.30 -2.03 -3.93
CA TYR A 222 -15.61 -2.03 -5.21
C TYR A 222 -15.73 -3.40 -5.88
N LYS A 223 -16.26 -3.42 -7.11
CA LYS A 223 -16.39 -4.63 -7.93
C LYS A 223 -15.29 -4.69 -8.98
N ASP A 224 -14.47 -5.73 -8.94
CA ASP A 224 -13.46 -5.99 -9.97
C ASP A 224 -14.06 -6.82 -11.14
N THR A 225 -13.41 -6.78 -12.30
CA THR A 225 -13.82 -7.57 -13.46
C THR A 225 -13.42 -9.04 -13.33
N ALA A 226 -12.41 -9.33 -12.49
CA ALA A 226 -11.96 -10.67 -12.16
C ALA A 226 -12.35 -11.06 -10.73
N LYS A 227 -12.22 -12.35 -10.43
CA LYS A 227 -12.34 -12.85 -9.05
C LYS A 227 -11.15 -12.38 -8.24
N LEU A 228 -11.37 -11.91 -7.02
CA LEU A 228 -10.30 -11.37 -6.16
C LEU A 228 -9.28 -12.44 -5.72
N TYR A 229 -9.63 -13.73 -5.83
CA TYR A 229 -8.74 -14.86 -5.55
C TYR A 229 -7.96 -15.35 -6.79
N SER A 230 -8.21 -14.79 -7.98
CA SER A 230 -7.62 -15.29 -9.24
C SER A 230 -6.17 -14.87 -9.46
N ARG A 231 -5.75 -13.74 -8.90
CA ARG A 231 -4.39 -13.19 -8.97
C ARG A 231 -4.08 -12.36 -7.74
N PHE A 232 -2.82 -11.95 -7.61
CA PHE A 232 -2.46 -10.93 -6.63
C PHE A 232 -3.06 -9.58 -7.02
N HIS A 233 -3.55 -8.88 -6.01
CA HIS A 233 -4.03 -7.51 -6.07
C HIS A 233 -3.29 -6.67 -5.05
N LYS A 234 -3.17 -5.38 -5.35
CA LYS A 234 -2.58 -4.39 -4.47
C LYS A 234 -3.66 -3.59 -3.76
N TRP A 235 -3.69 -3.67 -2.44
CA TRP A 235 -4.55 -2.89 -1.56
C TRP A 235 -3.73 -1.78 -0.93
N GLY A 236 -4.20 -0.55 -1.01
CA GLY A 236 -3.45 0.62 -0.60
C GLY A 236 -4.23 1.54 0.34
N PHE A 237 -3.54 2.09 1.33
CA PHE A 237 -4.09 3.04 2.27
C PHE A 237 -3.11 4.19 2.49
N GLU A 238 -3.50 5.39 2.09
CA GLU A 238 -2.75 6.61 2.33
C GLU A 238 -3.36 7.38 3.50
N TRP A 239 -2.53 7.89 4.40
CA TRP A 239 -2.93 8.82 5.44
C TRP A 239 -1.98 10.02 5.47
N ALA A 240 -2.51 11.22 5.66
CA ALA A 240 -1.74 12.44 5.83
C ALA A 240 -2.37 13.29 6.92
N LYS A 241 -1.57 13.87 7.82
CA LYS A 241 -2.08 14.83 8.80
C LYS A 241 -2.71 16.03 8.07
N ASP A 242 -3.96 16.38 8.39
CA ASP A 242 -4.62 17.53 7.75
C ASP A 242 -4.16 18.83 8.44
N SER A 243 -3.35 19.61 7.74
CA SER A 243 -2.88 20.93 8.21
C SER A 243 -4.02 21.92 8.53
N GLN A 244 -5.21 21.70 7.99
CA GLN A 244 -6.40 22.51 8.20
C GLN A 244 -7.36 21.91 9.24
N SER A 245 -7.00 20.78 9.87
CA SER A 245 -7.86 20.15 10.86
C SER A 245 -7.98 20.98 12.13
N THR A 246 -9.18 21.01 12.69
CA THR A 246 -9.46 21.59 14.01
C THR A 246 -9.51 20.54 15.12
N LYS A 247 -9.52 19.25 14.75
CA LYS A 247 -9.59 18.10 15.67
C LYS A 247 -8.33 17.23 15.62
N ASN A 248 -7.24 17.74 15.06
CA ASN A 248 -5.98 16.99 14.86
C ASN A 248 -6.18 15.72 14.00
N GLY A 249 -7.07 15.80 13.02
CA GLY A 249 -7.46 14.78 12.07
C GLY A 249 -6.55 14.66 10.86
N TYR A 250 -6.92 13.71 10.00
CA TYR A 250 -6.13 13.24 8.87
C TYR A 250 -6.96 13.28 7.58
N ILE A 251 -6.29 13.26 6.44
CA ILE A 251 -6.84 12.93 5.14
C ILE A 251 -6.48 11.47 4.86
N ILE A 252 -7.49 10.64 4.62
CA ILE A 252 -7.32 9.22 4.32
C ILE A 252 -7.86 8.88 2.93
N THR A 253 -7.16 7.99 2.22
CA THR A 253 -7.49 7.61 0.84
C THR A 253 -7.22 6.12 0.63
N GLY A 254 -8.15 5.41 -0.02
CA GLY A 254 -8.01 4.00 -0.34
C GLY A 254 -7.79 3.73 -1.82
N TYR A 255 -6.98 2.71 -2.09
CA TYR A 255 -6.53 2.33 -3.42
C TYR A 255 -6.68 0.81 -3.66
N PHE A 256 -7.00 0.45 -4.89
CA PHE A 256 -7.00 -0.92 -5.40
C PHE A 256 -6.28 -0.96 -6.75
N ASP A 257 -5.27 -1.81 -6.89
CA ASP A 257 -4.45 -1.96 -8.11
C ASP A 257 -3.98 -0.61 -8.68
N ASN A 258 -3.38 0.21 -7.81
CA ASN A 258 -2.89 1.57 -8.09
C ASN A 258 -3.97 2.59 -8.50
N LYS A 259 -5.26 2.24 -8.39
CA LYS A 259 -6.38 3.17 -8.66
C LYS A 259 -6.99 3.61 -7.35
N LYS A 260 -7.20 4.92 -7.21
CA LYS A 260 -7.98 5.47 -6.10
C LYS A 260 -9.43 4.96 -6.22
N ILE A 261 -9.93 4.32 -5.17
CA ILE A 261 -11.30 3.78 -5.12
C ILE A 261 -12.22 4.58 -4.20
N TRP A 262 -11.66 5.26 -3.18
CA TRP A 262 -12.39 6.17 -2.31
C TRP A 262 -11.46 7.24 -1.74
N GLY A 263 -12.04 8.34 -1.25
CA GLY A 263 -11.31 9.49 -0.74
C GLY A 263 -10.82 10.46 -1.83
N PRO A 264 -10.04 11.50 -1.46
CA PRO A 264 -9.59 11.80 -0.10
C PRO A 264 -10.74 12.12 0.84
N LEU A 265 -10.73 11.53 2.03
CA LEU A 265 -11.70 11.77 3.09
C LEU A 265 -11.00 12.48 4.26
N LYS A 266 -11.51 13.64 4.65
CA LYS A 266 -11.08 14.32 5.87
C LYS A 266 -11.74 13.66 7.07
N THR A 267 -10.98 13.14 8.02
CA THR A 267 -11.57 12.51 9.22
C THR A 267 -12.42 13.50 10.02
N ASP A 268 -12.10 14.80 9.98
CA ASP A 268 -12.89 15.85 10.63
C ASP A 268 -14.34 15.95 10.13
N SER A 269 -14.61 15.51 8.89
CA SER A 269 -15.95 15.50 8.31
C SER A 269 -16.77 14.25 8.64
N LEU A 270 -16.20 13.30 9.40
CA LEU A 270 -16.93 12.11 9.79
C LEU A 270 -18.08 12.44 10.75
N PRO A 271 -19.24 11.78 10.59
CA PRO A 271 -20.40 12.01 11.42
C PRO A 271 -20.21 11.41 12.82
N ALA A 272 -21.19 11.67 13.70
CA ALA A 272 -21.25 11.14 15.05
C ALA A 272 -19.91 11.32 15.81
N ASP A 273 -19.38 10.25 16.43
CA ASP A 273 -18.08 10.29 17.10
C ASP A 273 -16.90 10.08 16.14
N GLY A 274 -17.12 9.84 14.84
CA GLY A 274 -16.08 9.40 13.91
C GLY A 274 -14.88 10.34 13.83
N ALA A 275 -15.11 11.66 13.81
CA ALA A 275 -14.02 12.63 13.78
C ALA A 275 -13.13 12.56 15.03
N ASN A 276 -13.72 12.37 16.21
CA ASN A 276 -12.97 12.28 17.45
C ASN A 276 -12.35 10.89 17.63
N ALA A 277 -13.05 9.82 17.24
CA ALA A 277 -12.58 8.45 17.31
C ALA A 277 -11.31 8.25 16.49
N LEU A 278 -11.31 8.69 15.21
CA LEU A 278 -10.12 8.58 14.37
C LEU A 278 -9.01 9.53 14.81
N SER A 279 -9.34 10.72 15.33
CA SER A 279 -8.34 11.59 15.94
C SER A 279 -7.65 10.92 17.14
N ARG A 280 -8.41 10.28 18.05
CA ARG A 280 -7.85 9.52 19.17
C ARG A 280 -6.98 8.35 18.70
N GLY A 281 -7.41 7.62 17.67
CA GLY A 281 -6.66 6.47 17.15
C GLY A 281 -5.36 6.85 16.47
N PHE A 282 -5.36 7.86 15.59
CA PHE A 282 -4.13 8.29 14.90
C PHE A 282 -3.13 8.98 15.83
N ASN A 283 -3.62 9.64 16.88
CA ASN A 283 -2.79 10.40 17.81
C ASN A 283 -2.69 9.74 19.20
N ALA A 284 -2.84 8.41 19.27
CA ALA A 284 -2.70 7.69 20.52
C ALA A 284 -1.26 7.78 21.06
N GLN A 285 -1.13 7.81 22.39
CA GLN A 285 0.17 7.99 23.04
C GLN A 285 1.10 6.78 22.84
N GLU A 286 0.53 5.58 22.68
CA GLU A 286 1.32 4.35 22.47
C GLU A 286 1.59 4.03 20.99
N GLY A 287 1.20 4.92 20.07
CA GLY A 287 1.35 4.75 18.62
C GLY A 287 0.09 5.12 17.86
N GLY A 288 0.09 4.88 16.55
CA GLY A 288 -1.05 5.10 15.67
C GLY A 288 -1.90 3.83 15.52
N TYR A 289 -2.34 3.58 14.29
CA TYR A 289 -3.03 2.34 13.94
C TYR A 289 -2.03 1.26 13.52
N TYR A 290 -2.12 0.07 14.10
CA TYR A 290 -1.37 -1.11 13.67
C TYR A 290 -2.16 -1.92 12.64
N LEU A 291 -1.45 -2.70 11.83
CA LEU A 291 -2.03 -3.54 10.78
C LEU A 291 -2.43 -4.91 11.31
N ILE A 292 -3.58 -5.39 10.83
CA ILE A 292 -4.04 -6.76 10.95
C ILE A 292 -4.32 -7.29 9.54
N VAL A 293 -3.82 -8.51 9.27
CA VAL A 293 -4.17 -9.27 8.06
C VAL A 293 -4.56 -10.67 8.50
N ASN A 294 -5.79 -11.07 8.18
CA ASN A 294 -6.35 -12.34 8.64
C ASN A 294 -7.24 -13.00 7.58
N LEU A 295 -7.44 -14.30 7.77
CA LEU A 295 -8.45 -15.09 7.08
C LEU A 295 -9.49 -15.58 8.09
N ALA A 296 -10.60 -14.87 8.25
CA ALA A 296 -11.71 -15.32 9.06
C ALA A 296 -12.61 -16.31 8.31
N ILE A 297 -13.37 -17.11 9.07
CA ILE A 297 -14.37 -18.05 8.56
C ILE A 297 -15.70 -17.83 9.29
N GLY A 298 -16.78 -17.67 8.54
CA GLY A 298 -18.13 -17.53 9.08
C GLY A 298 -18.50 -16.08 9.38
N GLY A 299 -19.30 -15.87 10.42
CA GLY A 299 -19.71 -14.55 10.86
C GLY A 299 -20.96 -14.02 10.16
N PRO A 300 -21.51 -12.89 10.67
CA PRO A 300 -22.75 -12.31 10.17
C PRO A 300 -22.66 -11.86 8.70
N TYR A 301 -21.46 -11.41 8.29
CA TYR A 301 -21.20 -10.91 6.95
C TYR A 301 -20.94 -12.03 5.93
N ALA A 302 -19.99 -12.93 6.18
CA ALA A 302 -19.68 -13.99 5.23
C ALA A 302 -20.65 -15.17 5.24
N GLY A 303 -21.45 -15.32 6.31
CA GLY A 303 -22.41 -16.41 6.44
C GLY A 303 -21.73 -17.77 6.65
N PRO A 304 -22.49 -18.88 6.62
CA PRO A 304 -21.92 -20.19 6.88
C PRO A 304 -20.91 -20.61 5.79
N PRO A 305 -19.83 -21.32 6.17
CA PRO A 305 -18.95 -21.92 5.19
C PRO A 305 -19.67 -23.01 4.39
N ASN A 306 -19.18 -23.27 3.16
CA ASN A 306 -19.63 -24.44 2.42
C ASN A 306 -19.36 -25.71 3.24
N PRO A 307 -20.34 -26.63 3.40
CA PRO A 307 -20.19 -27.80 4.25
C PRO A 307 -19.08 -28.77 3.79
N HIS A 308 -18.79 -28.80 2.49
CA HIS A 308 -17.78 -29.68 1.87
C HIS A 308 -16.36 -29.11 1.97
N MET A 309 -16.21 -27.78 2.12
CA MET A 309 -14.90 -27.13 2.24
C MET A 309 -14.15 -27.65 3.47
N LYS A 310 -12.90 -28.09 3.29
CA LYS A 310 -12.00 -28.53 4.37
C LYS A 310 -10.88 -27.55 4.63
N THR A 311 -10.26 -27.00 3.59
CA THR A 311 -9.18 -26.02 3.72
C THR A 311 -9.32 -24.89 2.72
N ALA A 312 -8.78 -23.72 3.08
CA ALA A 312 -8.65 -22.57 2.21
C ALA A 312 -7.37 -21.81 2.55
N SER A 313 -6.81 -21.08 1.59
CA SER A 313 -5.58 -20.30 1.82
C SER A 313 -5.60 -18.96 1.11
N MET A 314 -5.21 -17.92 1.83
CA MET A 314 -4.88 -16.58 1.35
C MET A 314 -3.35 -16.44 1.26
N PHE A 315 -2.86 -15.68 0.28
CA PHE A 315 -1.42 -15.43 0.12
C PHE A 315 -1.12 -13.94 0.19
N VAL A 316 -0.13 -13.56 0.99
CA VAL A 316 0.39 -12.20 1.12
C VAL A 316 1.79 -12.16 0.55
N GLN A 317 1.95 -11.48 -0.59
CA GLN A 317 3.22 -11.38 -1.29
C GLN A 317 4.13 -10.32 -0.66
N SER A 318 3.57 -9.17 -0.28
CA SER A 318 4.35 -8.12 0.38
C SER A 318 3.47 -7.20 1.20
N ILE A 319 4.06 -6.62 2.24
CA ILE A 319 3.49 -5.53 3.02
C ILE A 319 4.56 -4.46 3.14
N LYS A 320 4.30 -3.26 2.58
CA LYS A 320 5.28 -2.19 2.51
C LYS A 320 4.68 -0.88 2.99
N SER A 321 5.45 -0.12 3.76
CA SER A 321 5.10 1.24 4.14
C SER A 321 6.03 2.24 3.48
N TYR A 322 5.47 3.28 2.91
CA TYR A 322 6.20 4.33 2.19
C TYR A 322 5.94 5.68 2.85
N LYS A 323 6.99 6.50 2.95
CA LYS A 323 6.85 7.92 3.24
C LYS A 323 6.44 8.61 1.96
N VAL A 324 5.33 9.33 2.01
CA VAL A 324 4.79 10.08 0.87
C VAL A 324 5.20 11.54 1.02
N VAL A 325 5.65 12.13 -0.07
CA VAL A 325 6.05 13.54 -0.13
C VAL A 325 5.43 14.13 -1.39
N ALA A 326 4.75 15.27 -1.22
CA ALA A 326 4.36 16.09 -2.36
C ALA A 326 5.64 16.76 -2.92
N PRO A 327 5.98 16.56 -4.20
CA PRO A 327 7.08 17.30 -4.79
C PRO A 327 6.78 18.80 -4.72
N THR A 328 7.79 19.62 -4.41
CA THR A 328 7.63 21.08 -4.24
C THR A 328 8.35 21.88 -5.32
N VAL A 329 9.04 21.23 -6.26
CA VAL A 329 9.87 21.89 -7.28
C VAL A 329 9.68 21.20 -8.64
N CYS A 330 9.50 21.99 -9.70
CA CYS A 330 9.57 21.50 -11.08
C CYS A 330 11.03 21.23 -11.46
N LYS A 331 11.41 19.97 -11.70
CA LYS A 331 12.78 19.59 -12.04
C LYS A 331 12.96 19.40 -13.54
N PRO A 332 14.16 19.67 -14.08
CA PRO A 332 14.43 19.51 -15.51
C PRO A 332 14.62 18.05 -15.94
N PRO A 333 14.54 17.77 -17.26
CA PRO A 333 14.85 16.44 -17.79
C PRO A 333 16.29 16.01 -17.46
N VAL A 334 16.46 14.70 -17.23
CA VAL A 334 17.74 14.08 -16.86
C VAL A 334 18.19 13.06 -17.90
N ASN A 335 19.45 12.61 -17.81
CA ASN A 335 20.02 11.57 -18.68
C ASN A 335 19.83 11.86 -20.18
N ILE A 336 20.09 13.12 -20.56
CA ILE A 336 19.97 13.58 -21.95
C ILE A 336 21.05 12.91 -22.79
N SER A 337 20.65 12.36 -23.93
CA SER A 337 21.51 11.72 -24.91
C SER A 337 21.12 12.17 -26.33
N SER A 338 22.01 11.94 -27.29
CA SER A 338 21.82 12.40 -28.67
C SER A 338 22.37 11.45 -29.72
N SER A 339 21.73 11.46 -30.89
CA SER A 339 22.24 10.88 -32.15
C SER A 339 22.07 11.88 -33.29
N TYR A 340 22.82 11.72 -34.38
CA TYR A 340 22.69 12.54 -35.58
C TYR A 340 22.67 11.68 -36.85
N SER A 341 22.06 12.20 -37.92
CA SER A 341 22.02 11.50 -39.21
C SER A 341 23.37 11.55 -39.94
N LYS A 342 23.63 10.56 -40.81
CA LYS A 342 24.88 10.51 -41.61
C LYS A 342 25.08 11.75 -42.49
N ASP A 343 24.00 12.32 -43.00
CA ASP A 343 24.03 13.57 -43.79
C ASP A 343 24.11 14.84 -42.93
N LYS A 344 24.15 14.69 -41.59
CA LYS A 344 24.27 15.76 -40.59
C LYS A 344 23.11 16.77 -40.63
N LYS A 345 21.99 16.40 -41.25
CA LYS A 345 20.79 17.24 -41.37
C LYS A 345 19.80 17.08 -40.20
N SER A 346 19.99 16.06 -39.36
CA SER A 346 19.17 15.90 -38.16
C SER A 346 19.97 15.54 -36.92
N ILE A 347 19.45 15.99 -35.78
CA ILE A 347 19.86 15.58 -34.43
C ILE A 347 18.61 15.11 -33.71
N THR A 348 18.66 13.92 -33.11
CA THR A 348 17.64 13.41 -32.20
C THR A 348 18.15 13.49 -30.78
N LEU A 349 17.43 14.17 -29.91
CA LEU A 349 17.63 14.17 -28.47
C LEU A 349 16.68 13.17 -27.80
N LYS A 350 17.16 12.52 -26.74
CA LYS A 350 16.37 11.65 -25.85
C LYS A 350 16.70 11.98 -24.41
N TRP A 351 15.73 11.93 -23.51
CA TRP A 351 15.93 12.20 -22.09
C TRP A 351 15.02 11.32 -21.24
N GLN A 352 15.15 11.45 -19.92
CA GLN A 352 14.32 10.75 -18.95
C GLN A 352 13.60 11.75 -18.05
N LYS A 353 12.42 11.34 -17.55
CA LYS A 353 11.67 12.09 -16.55
C LYS A 353 12.48 12.16 -15.25
N PRO A 354 12.67 13.34 -14.65
CA PRO A 354 13.35 13.47 -13.37
C PRO A 354 12.53 12.87 -12.23
N GLU A 355 13.20 12.23 -11.28
CA GLU A 355 12.61 11.82 -10.01
C GLU A 355 12.38 13.02 -9.09
N GLY A 356 11.29 13.02 -8.34
CA GLY A 356 11.02 14.08 -7.37
C GLY A 356 10.54 15.42 -7.96
N SER A 357 10.15 15.48 -9.24
CA SER A 357 9.60 16.70 -9.85
C SER A 357 8.13 16.88 -9.52
N LEU A 358 7.66 18.13 -9.50
CA LEU A 358 6.25 18.44 -9.71
C LEU A 358 5.72 17.73 -10.97
N PRO A 359 4.40 17.43 -11.06
CA PRO A 359 3.81 16.75 -12.21
C PRO A 359 4.12 17.48 -13.52
N ILE A 360 4.95 16.86 -14.36
CA ILE A 360 5.38 17.44 -15.64
C ILE A 360 4.26 17.32 -16.66
N THR A 361 3.81 18.45 -17.22
CA THR A 361 2.79 18.53 -18.26
C THR A 361 3.38 18.38 -19.66
N ASN A 362 4.58 18.93 -19.90
CA ASN A 362 5.37 18.77 -21.12
C ASN A 362 6.84 19.14 -20.90
N TYR A 363 7.66 18.91 -21.93
CA TYR A 363 9.04 19.37 -22.04
C TYR A 363 9.16 20.39 -23.15
N GLN A 364 10.14 21.28 -23.02
CA GLN A 364 10.49 22.25 -24.06
C GLN A 364 11.93 22.02 -24.50
N VAL A 365 12.18 22.12 -25.81
CA VAL A 365 13.52 22.20 -26.38
C VAL A 365 13.70 23.58 -26.97
N ARG A 366 14.84 24.21 -26.66
CA ARG A 366 15.19 25.56 -27.08
C ARG A 366 16.52 25.58 -27.81
N ASN A 367 16.68 26.56 -28.70
CA ASN A 367 17.95 26.79 -29.40
C ASN A 367 19.01 27.42 -28.48
N TRP A 368 20.19 27.70 -29.01
CA TRP A 368 21.31 28.29 -28.27
C TRP A 368 21.05 29.71 -27.72
N GLN A 369 20.02 30.41 -28.22
CA GLN A 369 19.51 31.70 -27.73
C GLN A 369 18.32 31.53 -26.78
N GLU A 370 18.07 30.30 -26.31
CA GLU A 370 16.98 29.93 -25.42
C GLU A 370 15.57 30.15 -25.99
N GLN A 371 15.46 30.32 -27.31
CA GLN A 371 14.17 30.44 -28.01
C GLN A 371 13.53 29.06 -28.19
N PRO A 372 12.23 28.88 -27.89
CA PRO A 372 11.53 27.61 -28.07
C PRO A 372 11.59 27.11 -29.52
N LEU A 373 12.02 25.86 -29.68
CA LEU A 373 11.96 25.12 -30.94
C LEU A 373 10.81 24.12 -30.93
N TRP A 374 10.50 23.56 -29.75
CA TRP A 374 9.50 22.51 -29.59
C TRP A 374 8.96 22.46 -28.17
N GLU A 375 7.71 22.04 -28.03
CA GLU A 375 7.04 21.73 -26.77
C GLU A 375 6.18 20.47 -26.95
N GLY A 376 6.29 19.51 -26.03
CA GLY A 376 5.51 18.27 -26.11
C GLY A 376 5.78 17.30 -24.97
N LYS A 377 5.01 16.21 -24.93
CA LYS A 377 5.06 15.21 -23.84
C LYS A 377 6.09 14.11 -24.05
N GLU A 378 6.56 13.98 -25.29
CA GLU A 378 7.52 12.95 -25.67
C GLU A 378 8.85 13.12 -24.94
N LEU A 379 9.50 12.00 -24.62
CA LEU A 379 10.85 11.97 -24.05
C LEU A 379 11.95 12.00 -25.13
N THR A 380 11.57 12.42 -26.34
CA THR A 380 12.44 12.53 -27.50
C THR A 380 11.97 13.64 -28.42
N TRP A 381 12.93 14.29 -29.07
CA TRP A 381 12.68 15.29 -30.10
C TRP A 381 13.75 15.21 -31.18
N THR A 382 13.38 15.47 -32.43
CA THR A 382 14.32 15.47 -33.57
C THR A 382 14.29 16.81 -34.27
N GLU A 383 15.45 17.47 -34.33
CA GLU A 383 15.74 18.60 -35.21
C GLU A 383 15.98 18.10 -36.63
N THR A 384 15.37 18.72 -37.64
CA THR A 384 15.50 18.34 -39.05
C THR A 384 15.96 19.48 -39.95
N THR A 385 16.22 20.67 -39.39
CA THR A 385 16.55 21.89 -40.14
C THR A 385 18.06 22.17 -40.21
N LEU A 386 18.92 21.21 -39.86
CA LEU A 386 20.37 21.46 -39.79
C LEU A 386 21.00 21.61 -41.19
N PRO A 387 22.07 22.42 -41.32
CA PRO A 387 22.70 22.72 -42.61
C PRO A 387 23.55 21.58 -43.18
N GLY A 388 23.63 20.41 -42.53
CA GLY A 388 24.48 19.30 -42.98
C GLY A 388 25.98 19.50 -42.68
N LYS A 389 26.34 20.32 -41.69
CA LYS A 389 27.74 20.68 -41.38
C LYS A 389 28.23 20.08 -40.06
N SER A 390 29.52 19.78 -39.99
CA SER A 390 30.20 19.49 -38.72
C SER A 390 30.17 20.70 -37.80
N GLY A 391 30.18 20.47 -36.48
CA GLY A 391 30.21 21.55 -35.50
C GLY A 391 29.55 21.19 -34.18
N ARG A 392 29.44 22.20 -33.31
CA ARG A 392 28.79 22.12 -32.00
C ARG A 392 27.39 22.74 -32.08
N TYR A 393 26.37 21.92 -31.85
CA TYR A 393 24.98 22.34 -31.80
C TYR A 393 24.52 22.32 -30.33
N THR A 394 24.04 23.45 -29.82
CA THR A 394 23.67 23.59 -28.41
C THR A 394 22.16 23.78 -28.28
N TYR A 395 21.57 23.01 -27.38
CA TYR A 395 20.16 23.05 -27.03
C TYR A 395 20.01 23.28 -25.53
N TYR A 396 18.88 23.86 -25.14
CA TYR A 396 18.46 23.91 -23.74
C TYR A 396 17.15 23.17 -23.59
N LEU A 397 17.04 22.35 -22.54
CA LEU A 397 15.84 21.59 -22.24
C LEU A 397 15.33 21.96 -20.85
N ASN A 398 14.02 22.10 -20.71
CA ASN A 398 13.36 22.25 -19.42
C ASN A 398 12.02 21.52 -19.42
N ALA A 399 11.50 21.25 -18.23
CA ALA A 399 10.17 20.71 -18.02
C ALA A 399 9.20 21.83 -17.63
N ARG A 400 7.91 21.64 -17.94
CA ARG A 400 6.81 22.45 -17.44
C ARG A 400 5.98 21.65 -16.47
N CYS A 401 5.63 22.25 -15.34
CA CYS A 401 4.78 21.66 -14.31
C CYS A 401 3.62 22.60 -14.00
N GLY A 402 2.53 22.52 -14.78
CA GLY A 402 1.46 23.52 -14.74
C GLY A 402 1.97 24.89 -15.19
N ASP A 403 1.95 25.87 -14.28
CA ASP A 403 2.43 27.23 -14.53
C ASP A 403 3.93 27.41 -14.25
N GLU A 404 4.58 26.43 -13.62
CA GLU A 404 6.02 26.47 -13.32
C GLU A 404 6.85 25.89 -14.47
N LEU A 405 8.05 26.46 -14.67
CA LEU A 405 9.09 25.89 -15.52
C LEU A 405 10.27 25.48 -14.65
N SER A 406 10.86 24.33 -14.96
CA SER A 406 12.14 23.95 -14.35
C SER A 406 13.28 24.83 -14.86
N GLU A 407 14.43 24.74 -14.19
CA GLU A 407 15.70 25.27 -14.71
C GLU A 407 16.03 24.71 -16.10
N LEU A 408 16.83 25.45 -16.86
CA LEU A 408 17.31 25.03 -18.18
C LEU A 408 18.53 24.13 -18.05
N VAL A 409 18.49 22.97 -18.71
CA VAL A 409 19.64 22.07 -18.86
C VAL A 409 20.25 22.27 -20.24
N LYS A 410 21.47 22.80 -20.26
CA LYS A 410 22.27 22.97 -21.47
C LYS A 410 22.83 21.63 -21.93
N TYR A 411 22.59 21.27 -23.19
CA TYR A 411 23.12 20.06 -23.80
C TYR A 411 23.74 20.36 -25.17
N ALA A 412 24.96 19.89 -25.41
CA ALA A 412 25.70 20.15 -26.64
C ALA A 412 25.96 18.85 -27.41
N VAL A 413 25.63 18.84 -28.69
CA VAL A 413 25.90 17.75 -29.62
C VAL A 413 27.08 18.15 -30.51
N ILE A 414 28.11 17.30 -30.54
CA ILE A 414 29.26 17.47 -31.42
C ILE A 414 29.07 16.55 -32.62
N ILE A 415 28.94 17.15 -33.81
CA ILE A 415 28.95 16.43 -35.07
C ILE A 415 30.37 16.55 -35.66
N PRO A 416 31.10 15.43 -35.86
CA PRO A 416 32.46 15.43 -36.39
C PRO A 416 32.51 15.85 -37.85
#